data_AF-A0A2T5IRX4-F1
#
_entry.id   AF-A0A2T5IRX4-F1
#
_cell.length_a   1.000
_cell.length_b   1.000
_cell.length_c   1.000
_cell.angle_alpha   90.00
_cell.angle_beta   90.00
_cell.angle_gamma   90.00
#
_symmetry.space_group_name_H-M   'P 1'
#
loop_
_entity.id
_entity.type
_entity.pdbx_description
1 polymer ?
#
loop_
_entity_poly.entity_id
_entity_poly.type
_entity_poly.pdbx_seq_one_letter_code
_entity_poly.pdbx_strand_id
1 'polypeptide(L)'
;MPIPVLEPTSSLRKHPEIADIFKQSENRHFTEEEFVEYLRCLPEHSHRVTAAREIAAAEQGVVERVVNEIFMLYPFEKKHAYSRTKCLRDIRSVSCYATLAMLMNDPHWYRDKLLLWLRTILQALYFPEREIVQRKTLFGSQDDNELQDLAPNQKAIYETYTKLKNNYRERLSPESFSLFEKYLQQTIDTLSSK
;
A
#
# COMPACT_ATOMS: atom_id res chain seq x y z
N MET A 1 -2.52 -4.56 20.10
CA MET A 1 -3.82 -3.91 19.79
C MET A 1 -4.53 -4.75 18.74
N PRO A 2 -5.86 -4.92 18.81
CA PRO A 2 -6.60 -5.56 17.73
C PRO A 2 -6.41 -4.74 16.44
N ILE A 3 -6.13 -5.41 15.32
CA ILE A 3 -6.01 -4.78 14.00
C ILE A 3 -7.37 -4.14 13.70
N PRO A 4 -7.46 -2.83 13.38
CA PRO A 4 -8.71 -2.18 13.03
C PRO A 4 -9.37 -2.92 11.87
N VAL A 5 -10.55 -3.47 12.12
CA VAL A 5 -11.37 -4.10 11.11
C VAL A 5 -12.26 -3.01 10.54
N LEU A 6 -12.00 -2.58 9.31
CA LEU A 6 -12.90 -1.65 8.61
C LEU A 6 -14.29 -2.29 8.50
N GLU A 7 -15.36 -1.52 8.75
CA GLU A 7 -16.75 -2.02 8.74
C GLU A 7 -17.12 -2.68 7.40
N PRO A 8 -17.99 -3.71 7.39
CA PRO A 8 -18.41 -4.40 6.17
C PRO A 8 -19.11 -3.43 5.22
N THR A 9 -18.42 -3.07 4.14
CA THR A 9 -18.97 -2.30 3.05
C THR A 9 -19.75 -3.19 2.08
N SER A 10 -20.66 -2.61 1.30
CA SER A 10 -21.31 -3.26 0.16
C SER A 10 -20.26 -3.64 -0.90
N SER A 11 -19.60 -4.77 -0.69
CA SER A 11 -18.52 -5.26 -1.54
C SER A 11 -19.05 -5.64 -2.91
N LEU A 12 -18.37 -5.16 -3.94
CA LEU A 12 -18.64 -5.46 -5.35
C LEU A 12 -17.89 -6.70 -5.83
N ARG A 13 -17.09 -7.34 -4.97
CA ARG A 13 -16.25 -8.48 -5.34
C ARG A 13 -17.01 -9.60 -6.05
N LYS A 14 -18.26 -9.83 -5.66
CA LYS A 14 -19.14 -10.87 -6.22
C LYS A 14 -20.21 -10.29 -7.16
N HIS A 15 -20.02 -9.07 -7.67
CA HIS A 15 -20.97 -8.46 -8.59
C HIS A 15 -21.08 -9.30 -9.87
N PRO A 16 -22.28 -9.67 -10.31
CA PRO A 16 -22.48 -10.68 -11.35
C PRO A 16 -21.81 -10.35 -12.69
N GLU A 17 -21.69 -9.07 -13.04
CA GLU A 17 -21.14 -8.63 -14.33
C GLU A 17 -19.65 -8.26 -14.32
N ILE A 18 -19.06 -7.96 -13.15
CA ILE A 18 -17.69 -7.40 -13.06
C ILE A 18 -16.77 -8.17 -12.12
N ALA A 19 -17.27 -9.24 -11.47
CA ALA A 19 -16.46 -10.10 -10.60
C ALA A 19 -15.23 -10.69 -11.32
N ASP A 20 -15.40 -11.05 -12.60
CA ASP A 20 -14.31 -11.63 -13.39
C ASP A 20 -13.22 -10.60 -13.70
N ILE A 21 -13.58 -9.33 -13.93
CA ILE A 21 -12.60 -8.24 -14.14
C ILE A 21 -11.72 -8.09 -12.89
N PHE A 22 -12.33 -8.09 -11.70
CA PHE A 22 -11.58 -8.04 -10.44
C PHE A 22 -10.61 -9.21 -10.29
N LYS A 23 -11.03 -10.42 -10.64
CA LYS A 23 -10.17 -11.61 -10.56
C LYS A 23 -9.01 -11.56 -11.57
N GLN A 24 -9.25 -11.07 -12.78
CA GLN A 24 -8.25 -10.97 -13.84
C GLN A 24 -7.24 -9.83 -13.63
N SER A 25 -7.61 -8.84 -12.82
CA SER A 25 -6.77 -7.70 -12.48
C SER A 25 -5.98 -7.88 -11.18
N GLU A 26 -6.04 -9.06 -10.56
CA GLU A 26 -5.16 -9.36 -9.43
C GLU A 26 -3.69 -9.12 -9.83
N ASN A 27 -2.99 -8.30 -9.03
CA ASN A 27 -1.59 -7.89 -9.24
C ASN A 27 -1.31 -6.91 -10.41
N ARG A 28 -2.34 -6.21 -10.92
CA ARG A 28 -2.18 -5.09 -11.86
C ARG A 28 -3.28 -4.04 -11.67
N HIS A 29 -3.12 -2.88 -12.29
CA HIS A 29 -4.22 -1.91 -12.43
C HIS A 29 -5.18 -2.35 -13.55
N PHE A 30 -6.40 -1.83 -13.48
CA PHE A 30 -7.37 -1.96 -14.56
C PHE A 30 -6.86 -1.29 -15.84
N THR A 31 -7.24 -1.85 -16.98
CA THR A 31 -7.09 -1.18 -18.28
C THR A 31 -8.24 -0.20 -18.52
N GLU A 32 -8.14 0.61 -19.57
CA GLU A 32 -9.21 1.55 -19.93
C GLU A 32 -10.50 0.84 -20.34
N GLU A 33 -10.40 -0.31 -21.03
CA GLU A 33 -11.54 -1.15 -21.40
C GLU A 33 -12.26 -1.68 -20.16
N GLU A 34 -11.50 -2.15 -19.16
CA GLU A 34 -12.05 -2.64 -17.90
C GLU A 34 -12.72 -1.52 -17.09
N PHE A 35 -12.19 -0.29 -17.14
CA PHE A 35 -12.86 0.87 -16.55
C PHE A 35 -14.18 1.21 -17.27
N VAL A 36 -14.24 1.07 -18.59
CA VAL A 36 -15.48 1.26 -19.35
C VAL A 36 -16.53 0.22 -18.95
N GLU A 37 -16.15 -1.05 -18.85
CA GLU A 37 -17.05 -2.13 -18.39
C GLU A 37 -17.51 -1.93 -16.95
N TYR A 38 -16.60 -1.50 -16.06
CA TYR A 38 -16.90 -1.17 -14.68
C TYR A 38 -17.94 -0.03 -14.58
N LEU A 39 -17.75 1.06 -15.33
CA LEU A 39 -18.67 2.21 -15.32
C LEU A 39 -19.99 1.95 -16.04
N ARG A 40 -20.04 0.99 -16.98
CA ARG A 40 -21.31 0.53 -17.55
C ARG A 40 -22.21 -0.06 -16.47
N CYS A 41 -21.64 -0.79 -15.52
CA CYS A 41 -22.38 -1.41 -14.43
C CYS A 41 -22.63 -0.45 -13.26
N LEU A 42 -21.68 0.45 -13.00
CA LEU A 42 -21.64 1.32 -11.82
C LEU A 42 -21.28 2.77 -12.20
N PRO A 43 -22.15 3.48 -12.94
CA PRO A 43 -21.84 4.82 -13.44
C PRO A 43 -21.58 5.85 -12.32
N GLU A 44 -22.19 5.66 -11.15
CA GLU A 44 -22.00 6.48 -9.96
C GLU A 44 -20.59 6.37 -9.35
N HIS A 45 -19.82 5.34 -9.72
CA HIS A 45 -18.44 5.12 -9.26
C HIS A 45 -17.38 5.79 -10.13
N SER A 46 -17.76 6.74 -10.98
CA SER A 46 -16.84 7.54 -11.80
C SER A 46 -15.67 8.15 -11.01
N HIS A 47 -15.94 8.67 -9.80
CA HIS A 47 -14.93 9.22 -8.90
C HIS A 47 -13.85 8.19 -8.49
N ARG A 48 -14.22 6.92 -8.29
CA ARG A 48 -13.25 5.85 -7.96
C ARG A 48 -12.40 5.46 -9.14
N VAL A 49 -12.98 5.50 -10.35
CA VAL A 49 -12.23 5.26 -11.58
C VAL A 49 -11.22 6.38 -11.84
N THR A 50 -11.60 7.65 -11.63
CA THR A 50 -10.65 8.77 -11.67
C THR A 50 -9.49 8.55 -10.71
N ALA A 51 -9.78 8.19 -9.45
CA ALA A 51 -8.74 7.90 -8.47
C ALA A 51 -7.85 6.71 -8.88
N ALA A 52 -8.43 5.63 -9.38
CA ALA A 52 -7.66 4.46 -9.84
C ALA A 52 -6.72 4.81 -11.00
N ARG A 53 -7.15 5.67 -11.94
CA ARG A 53 -6.30 6.16 -13.02
C ARG A 53 -5.15 7.02 -12.50
N GLU A 54 -5.42 7.95 -11.58
CA GLU A 54 -4.36 8.76 -10.96
C GLU A 54 -3.35 7.89 -10.21
N ILE A 55 -3.82 6.90 -9.45
CA ILE A 55 -2.95 5.95 -8.74
C ILE A 55 -2.08 5.16 -9.72
N ALA A 56 -2.67 4.62 -10.79
CA ALA A 56 -1.95 3.86 -11.80
C ALA A 56 -0.88 4.72 -12.50
N ALA A 57 -1.19 5.97 -12.83
CA ALA A 57 -0.26 6.91 -13.45
C ALA A 57 0.89 7.31 -12.50
N ALA A 58 0.61 7.45 -11.20
CA ALA A 58 1.61 7.84 -10.20
C ALA A 58 2.45 6.68 -9.66
N GLU A 59 1.95 5.43 -9.73
CA GLU A 59 2.51 4.27 -9.03
C GLU A 59 4.01 4.10 -9.23
N GLN A 60 4.48 4.05 -10.48
CA GLN A 60 5.88 3.75 -10.75
C GLN A 60 6.81 4.75 -10.04
N GLY A 61 6.55 6.05 -10.20
CA GLY A 61 7.36 7.10 -9.59
C GLY A 61 7.27 7.11 -8.06
N VAL A 62 6.10 6.82 -7.50
CA VAL A 62 5.90 6.70 -6.05
C VAL A 62 6.67 5.51 -5.49
N VAL A 63 6.53 4.32 -6.09
CA VAL A 63 7.16 3.08 -5.63
C VAL A 63 8.69 3.18 -5.72
N GLU A 64 9.23 3.68 -6.83
CA GLU A 64 10.67 3.89 -6.99
C GLU A 64 11.23 4.88 -5.96
N ARG A 65 10.52 5.98 -5.69
CA ARG A 65 10.92 6.96 -4.67
C ARG A 65 10.94 6.35 -3.27
N VAL A 66 9.89 5.60 -2.89
CA VAL A 66 9.83 4.93 -1.59
C VAL A 66 10.99 3.95 -1.42
N VAL A 67 11.27 3.12 -2.44
CA VAL A 67 12.40 2.17 -2.39
C VAL A 67 13.73 2.90 -2.27
N ASN A 68 13.95 3.99 -3.01
CA ASN A 68 15.17 4.78 -2.88
C ASN A 68 15.30 5.38 -1.47
N GLU A 69 14.22 5.93 -0.92
CA GLU A 69 14.22 6.51 0.42
C GLU A 69 14.50 5.48 1.52
N ILE A 70 13.87 4.31 1.47
CA ILE A 70 14.06 3.30 2.53
C ILE A 70 15.42 2.61 2.42
N PHE A 71 15.97 2.42 1.22
CA PHE A 71 17.31 1.83 1.04
C PHE A 71 18.45 2.78 1.47
N MET A 72 18.20 4.09 1.53
CA MET A 72 19.13 5.03 2.15
C MET A 72 19.15 4.94 3.69
N LEU A 73 18.03 4.52 4.29
CA LEU A 73 17.88 4.43 5.75
C LEU A 73 18.28 3.05 6.28
N TYR A 74 18.09 2.01 5.47
CA TYR A 74 18.26 0.63 5.87
C TYR A 74 19.14 -0.10 4.84
N PRO A 75 20.27 -0.69 5.25
CA PRO A 75 21.24 -1.31 4.34
C PRO A 75 20.80 -2.72 3.90
N PHE A 76 19.60 -2.85 3.33
CA PHE A 76 19.02 -4.16 2.97
C PHE A 76 19.90 -4.98 2.04
N GLU A 77 20.61 -4.33 1.11
CA GLU A 77 21.49 -4.99 0.14
C GLU A 77 22.67 -5.71 0.80
N LYS A 78 23.10 -5.30 2.00
CA LYS A 78 24.16 -5.99 2.74
C LYS A 78 23.71 -7.33 3.35
N LYS A 79 22.39 -7.55 3.49
CA LYS A 79 21.80 -8.69 4.22
C LYS A 79 20.91 -9.57 3.36
N HIS A 80 20.39 -9.05 2.24
CA HIS A 80 19.39 -9.72 1.42
C HIS A 80 19.68 -9.58 -0.07
N ALA A 81 19.93 -10.71 -0.74
CA ALA A 81 20.09 -10.74 -2.18
C ALA A 81 18.79 -10.35 -2.90
N TYR A 82 18.93 -9.53 -3.94
CA TYR A 82 17.82 -9.00 -4.75
C TYR A 82 16.77 -8.23 -3.94
N SER A 83 17.16 -7.67 -2.78
CA SER A 83 16.25 -6.95 -1.89
C SER A 83 15.53 -5.81 -2.58
N ARG A 84 16.24 -5.02 -3.40
CA ARG A 84 15.64 -3.92 -4.18
C ARG A 84 14.54 -4.40 -5.12
N THR A 85 14.81 -5.41 -5.94
CA THR A 85 13.83 -5.97 -6.89
C THR A 85 12.61 -6.55 -6.17
N LYS A 86 12.82 -7.27 -5.06
CA LYS A 86 11.72 -7.82 -4.25
C LYS A 86 10.89 -6.72 -3.61
N CYS A 87 11.54 -5.69 -3.04
CA CYS A 87 10.88 -4.56 -2.41
C CYS A 87 10.03 -3.77 -3.41
N LEU A 88 10.56 -3.47 -4.60
CA LEU A 88 9.80 -2.84 -5.69
C LEU A 88 8.54 -3.63 -6.03
N ARG A 89 8.68 -4.95 -6.21
CA ARG A 89 7.55 -5.85 -6.51
C ARG A 89 6.52 -5.82 -5.39
N ASP A 90 6.93 -6.00 -4.14
CA ASP A 90 6.00 -6.15 -3.01
C ASP A 90 5.24 -4.85 -2.73
N ILE A 91 5.91 -3.69 -2.82
CA ILE A 91 5.25 -2.38 -2.68
C ILE A 91 4.28 -2.14 -3.85
N ARG A 92 4.66 -2.51 -5.08
CA ARG A 92 3.76 -2.42 -6.24
C ARG A 92 2.52 -3.29 -6.07
N SER A 93 2.68 -4.54 -5.59
CA SER A 93 1.55 -5.41 -5.28
C SER A 93 0.64 -4.78 -4.24
N VAL A 94 1.19 -4.18 -3.18
CA VAL A 94 0.40 -3.43 -2.20
C VAL A 94 -0.43 -2.32 -2.87
N SER A 95 0.18 -1.50 -3.73
CA SER A 95 -0.51 -0.44 -4.46
C SER A 95 -1.64 -0.97 -5.34
N CYS A 96 -1.38 -1.97 -6.19
CA CYS A 96 -2.39 -2.55 -7.08
C CYS A 96 -3.56 -3.18 -6.31
N TYR A 97 -3.27 -3.98 -5.28
CA TYR A 97 -4.32 -4.62 -4.48
C TYR A 97 -5.11 -3.62 -3.64
N ALA A 98 -4.48 -2.57 -3.12
CA ALA A 98 -5.19 -1.49 -2.43
C ALA A 98 -6.13 -0.75 -3.39
N THR A 99 -5.70 -0.45 -4.62
CA THR A 99 -6.55 0.18 -5.65
C THR A 99 -7.73 -0.73 -5.99
N LEU A 100 -7.48 -2.02 -6.13
CA LEU A 100 -8.52 -2.99 -6.45
C LEU A 100 -9.54 -3.11 -5.31
N ALA A 101 -9.09 -3.09 -4.06
CA ALA A 101 -9.94 -3.06 -2.89
C ALA A 101 -10.78 -1.77 -2.81
N MET A 102 -10.22 -0.63 -3.21
CA MET A 102 -10.94 0.64 -3.35
C MET A 102 -12.07 0.54 -4.37
N LEU A 103 -11.79 -0.02 -5.55
CA LEU A 103 -12.81 -0.25 -6.57
C LEU A 103 -13.88 -1.21 -6.07
N MET A 104 -13.49 -2.33 -5.45
CA MET A 104 -14.44 -3.30 -4.88
C MET A 104 -15.23 -2.79 -3.67
N ASN A 105 -14.77 -1.72 -3.00
CA ASN A 105 -15.19 -1.39 -1.65
C ASN A 105 -15.04 -2.59 -0.70
N ASP A 106 -13.89 -3.26 -0.70
CA ASP A 106 -13.70 -4.49 0.07
C ASP A 106 -12.34 -4.51 0.80
N PRO A 107 -12.24 -3.83 1.95
CA PRO A 107 -11.02 -3.84 2.76
C PRO A 107 -10.73 -5.20 3.40
N HIS A 108 -11.72 -6.06 3.59
CA HIS A 108 -11.51 -7.41 4.12
C HIS A 108 -10.82 -8.29 3.10
N TRP A 109 -11.28 -8.24 1.84
CA TRP A 109 -10.61 -8.93 0.75
C TRP A 109 -9.14 -8.51 0.65
N TYR A 110 -8.84 -7.21 0.74
CA TYR A 110 -7.46 -6.74 0.69
C TYR A 110 -6.58 -7.34 1.80
N ARG A 111 -7.10 -7.29 3.03
CA ARG A 111 -6.43 -7.85 4.20
C ARG A 111 -6.16 -9.34 4.02
N ASP A 112 -7.17 -10.11 3.69
CA ASP A 112 -7.10 -11.57 3.66
C ASP A 112 -6.34 -12.08 2.43
N LYS A 113 -6.49 -11.40 1.29
CA LYS A 113 -5.88 -11.79 0.02
C LYS A 113 -4.39 -11.48 -0.03
N LEU A 114 -3.97 -10.32 0.50
CA LEU A 114 -2.56 -9.89 0.43
C LEU A 114 -1.93 -9.67 1.80
N LEU A 115 -2.52 -8.81 2.63
CA LEU A 115 -1.79 -8.25 3.78
C LEU A 115 -1.40 -9.29 4.82
N LEU A 116 -2.31 -10.24 5.16
CA LEU A 116 -1.99 -11.27 6.15
C LEU A 116 -0.86 -12.19 5.68
N TRP A 117 -0.87 -12.58 4.41
CA TRP A 117 0.18 -13.41 3.83
C TRP A 117 1.52 -12.65 3.74
N LEU A 118 1.48 -11.40 3.26
CA LEU A 118 2.68 -10.56 3.15
C LEU A 118 3.27 -10.27 4.53
N ARG A 119 2.43 -10.05 5.55
CA ARG A 119 2.86 -9.89 6.94
C ARG A 119 3.65 -11.11 7.43
N THR A 120 3.16 -12.32 7.19
CA THR A 120 3.87 -13.55 7.58
C THR A 120 5.26 -13.62 6.95
N ILE A 121 5.40 -13.23 5.68
CA ILE A 121 6.69 -13.20 5.00
C ILE A 121 7.60 -12.13 5.59
N LEU A 122 7.13 -10.88 5.66
CA LEU A 122 7.95 -9.75 6.11
C LEU A 122 8.40 -9.92 7.57
N GLN A 123 7.54 -10.45 8.45
CA GLN A 123 7.88 -10.67 9.85
C GLN A 123 8.87 -11.84 10.07
N ALA A 124 8.92 -12.79 9.13
CA ALA A 124 9.92 -13.86 9.16
C ALA A 124 11.31 -13.39 8.71
N LEU A 125 11.41 -12.23 8.06
CA LEU A 125 12.69 -11.67 7.61
C LEU A 125 13.35 -10.86 8.73
N TYR A 126 14.67 -11.00 8.82
CA TYR A 126 15.49 -10.11 9.63
C TYR A 126 15.81 -8.84 8.83
N PHE A 127 15.27 -7.69 9.21
CA PHE A 127 15.65 -6.41 8.62
C PHE A 127 16.85 -5.80 9.38
N PRO A 128 17.80 -5.16 8.66
CA PRO A 128 18.89 -4.45 9.32
C PRO A 128 18.36 -3.28 10.13
N GLU A 129 19.16 -2.80 11.09
CA GLU A 129 18.85 -1.58 11.82
C GLU A 129 18.96 -0.34 10.92
N ARG A 130 18.24 0.72 11.31
CA ARG A 130 18.29 2.02 10.66
C ARG A 130 19.69 2.60 10.79
N GLU A 131 20.40 2.79 9.68
CA GLU A 131 21.63 3.57 9.67
C GLU A 131 21.23 5.05 9.80
N ILE A 132 21.47 5.65 10.98
CA ILE A 132 21.16 7.05 11.23
C ILE A 132 22.04 7.90 10.31
N VAL A 133 21.50 8.31 9.15
CA VAL A 133 22.07 9.43 8.41
C VAL A 133 21.78 10.66 9.26
N GLN A 134 22.80 11.16 9.97
CA GLN A 134 22.71 12.36 10.81
C GLN A 134 22.24 13.57 10.00
N ARG A 135 20.93 13.73 9.80
CA ARG A 135 20.33 15.04 9.61
C ARG A 135 19.84 15.45 10.97
N LYS A 136 20.67 16.25 11.66
CA LYS A 136 20.27 17.02 12.84
C LYS A 136 19.12 17.94 12.44
N THR A 137 17.88 17.46 12.49
CA THR A 137 16.71 18.31 12.60
C THR A 137 16.37 18.38 14.08
N LEU A 138 16.45 19.58 14.67
CA LEU A 138 16.20 19.91 16.08
C LEU A 138 14.73 19.69 16.52
N PHE A 139 13.93 19.04 15.69
CA PHE A 139 12.53 18.74 15.92
C PHE A 139 12.32 17.28 15.55
N GLY A 140 12.17 16.41 16.57
CA GLY A 140 11.71 15.04 16.33
C GLY A 140 10.32 15.10 15.72
N SER A 141 10.12 14.48 14.55
CA SER A 141 8.79 14.34 13.98
C SER A 141 7.98 13.35 14.82
N GLN A 142 6.66 13.50 14.85
CA GLN A 142 5.75 12.58 15.55
C GLN A 142 6.00 11.10 15.15
N ASP A 143 6.37 10.87 13.89
CA ASP A 143 6.77 9.58 13.34
C ASP A 143 7.97 8.93 14.06
N ASP A 144 8.93 9.71 14.56
CA ASP A 144 10.11 9.17 15.26
C ASP A 144 9.77 8.60 16.64
N ASN A 145 8.68 9.05 17.27
CA ASN A 145 8.21 8.50 18.55
C ASN A 145 7.51 7.14 18.36
N GLU A 146 6.62 7.01 17.37
CA GLU A 146 5.96 5.73 17.07
C GLU A 146 6.98 4.64 16.66
N LEU A 147 8.08 5.04 16.00
CA LEU A 147 9.16 4.14 15.63
C LEU A 147 9.95 3.59 16.81
N GLN A 148 9.99 4.27 17.96
CA GLN A 148 10.74 3.81 19.12
C GLN A 148 10.09 2.60 19.79
N ASP A 149 8.76 2.55 19.79
CA ASP A 149 7.97 1.50 20.45
C ASP A 149 7.81 0.22 19.62
N LEU A 150 8.17 0.26 18.33
CA LEU A 150 8.11 -0.88 17.43
C LEU A 150 9.31 -1.82 17.58
N ALA A 151 9.08 -3.12 17.39
CA ALA A 151 10.16 -4.10 17.33
C ALA A 151 11.09 -3.82 16.12
N PRO A 152 12.38 -4.20 16.17
CA PRO A 152 13.33 -3.88 15.09
C PRO A 152 12.87 -4.31 13.69
N ASN A 153 12.24 -5.49 13.56
CA ASN A 153 11.69 -5.99 12.30
C ASN A 153 10.43 -5.23 11.83
N GLN A 154 9.72 -4.55 12.73
CA GLN A 154 8.51 -3.77 12.40
C GLN A 154 8.84 -2.35 11.94
N LYS A 155 9.97 -1.77 12.36
CA LYS A 155 10.36 -0.38 12.02
C LYS A 155 10.51 -0.18 10.52
N ALA A 156 11.28 -1.03 9.86
CA ALA A 156 11.49 -0.98 8.41
C ALA A 156 10.16 -1.13 7.63
N ILE A 157 9.28 -2.01 8.08
CA ILE A 157 7.96 -2.23 7.48
C ILE A 157 7.09 -0.97 7.64
N TYR A 158 6.97 -0.47 8.88
CA TYR A 158 6.18 0.72 9.20
C TYR A 158 6.66 1.92 8.38
N GLU A 159 7.97 2.23 8.39
CA GLU A 159 8.52 3.36 7.64
C GLU A 159 8.26 3.23 6.13
N THR A 160 8.41 2.02 5.57
CA THR A 160 8.18 1.78 4.14
C THR A 160 6.76 2.17 3.76
N TYR A 161 5.75 1.70 4.49
CA TYR A 161 4.35 1.93 4.13
C TYR A 161 3.83 3.30 4.57
N THR A 162 4.40 3.91 5.61
CA THR A 162 4.17 5.32 5.93
C THR A 162 4.72 6.23 4.84
N LYS A 163 5.92 5.96 4.32
CA LYS A 163 6.48 6.67 3.16
C LYS A 163 5.64 6.46 1.90
N LEU A 164 5.13 5.24 1.67
CA LEU A 164 4.23 4.97 0.56
C LEU A 164 2.98 5.86 0.65
N LYS A 165 2.33 5.90 1.82
CA LYS A 165 1.16 6.74 2.06
C LYS A 165 1.45 8.21 1.81
N ASN A 166 2.54 8.74 2.36
CA ASN A 166 2.92 10.15 2.21
C ASN A 166 3.27 10.49 0.75
N ASN A 167 3.97 9.61 0.04
CA ASN A 167 4.29 9.84 -1.37
C ASN A 167 3.04 9.84 -2.26
N TYR A 168 2.04 8.99 -1.98
CA TYR A 168 0.75 9.09 -2.66
C TYR A 168 0.00 10.37 -2.31
N ARG A 169 0.01 10.80 -1.04
CA ARG A 169 -0.60 12.07 -0.62
C ARG A 169 -0.03 13.28 -1.37
N GLU A 170 1.28 13.27 -1.65
CA GLU A 170 1.95 14.34 -2.41
C GLU A 170 1.64 14.31 -3.91
N ARG A 171 1.20 13.16 -4.47
CA ARG A 171 1.10 12.94 -5.92
C ARG A 171 -0.32 12.87 -6.45
N LEU A 172 -1.28 12.48 -5.61
CA LEU A 172 -2.68 12.36 -5.98
C LEU A 172 -3.44 13.66 -5.66
N SER A 173 -4.56 13.88 -6.34
CA SER A 173 -5.51 14.91 -5.91
C SER A 173 -6.04 14.60 -4.51
N PRO A 174 -6.43 15.62 -3.71
CA PRO A 174 -7.01 15.41 -2.39
C PRO A 174 -8.22 14.47 -2.41
N GLU A 175 -9.05 14.57 -3.44
CA GLU A 175 -10.23 13.73 -3.65
C GLU A 175 -9.84 12.27 -3.87
N SER A 176 -8.90 12.00 -4.79
CA SER A 176 -8.40 10.66 -5.07
C SER A 176 -7.68 10.05 -3.86
N PHE A 177 -6.86 10.84 -3.15
CA PHE A 177 -6.18 10.39 -1.94
C PHE A 177 -7.16 10.04 -0.83
N SER A 178 -8.24 10.81 -0.64
CA SER A 178 -9.24 10.53 0.41
C SER A 178 -9.91 9.16 0.26
N LEU A 179 -10.08 8.68 -0.97
CA LEU A 179 -10.64 7.35 -1.27
C LEU A 179 -9.64 6.22 -0.98
N PHE A 180 -8.35 6.51 -1.15
CA PHE A 180 -7.26 5.54 -1.09
C PHE A 180 -6.63 5.44 0.30
N GLU A 181 -6.63 6.53 1.07
CA GLU A 181 -5.92 6.67 2.35
C GLU A 181 -6.25 5.55 3.33
N LYS A 182 -7.52 5.14 3.43
CA LYS A 182 -7.93 4.07 4.35
C LYS A 182 -7.28 2.72 4.05
N TYR A 183 -7.01 2.41 2.78
CA TYR A 183 -6.35 1.16 2.38
C TYR A 183 -4.84 1.22 2.61
N LEU A 184 -4.23 2.40 2.42
CA LEU A 184 -2.84 2.64 2.78
C LEU A 184 -2.64 2.58 4.30
N GLN A 185 -3.55 3.15 5.08
CA GLN A 185 -3.51 3.04 6.54
C GLN A 185 -3.69 1.59 6.99
N GLN A 186 -4.65 0.87 6.42
CA GLN A 186 -4.83 -0.57 6.70
C GLN A 186 -3.56 -1.38 6.39
N THR A 187 -2.81 -1.01 5.35
CA THR A 187 -1.51 -1.62 5.02
C THR A 187 -0.51 -1.43 6.16
N ILE A 188 -0.36 -0.18 6.64
CA ILE A 188 0.53 0.15 7.75
C ILE A 188 0.12 -0.64 8.99
N ASP A 189 -1.16 -0.54 9.39
CA ASP A 189 -1.68 -1.16 10.61
C ASP A 189 -1.52 -2.67 10.57
N THR A 190 -1.82 -3.30 9.43
CA THR A 190 -1.75 -4.76 9.32
C THR A 190 -0.29 -5.23 9.28
N LEU A 191 0.54 -4.69 8.39
CA LEU A 191 1.89 -5.21 8.16
C LEU A 191 2.85 -4.91 9.32
N SER A 192 2.65 -3.80 10.04
CA SER A 192 3.47 -3.42 11.19
C SER A 192 2.94 -3.92 12.55
N SER A 193 1.73 -4.49 12.61
CA SER A 193 1.18 -5.10 13.84
C SER A 193 1.96 -6.33 14.29
N LYS A 194 1.82 -6.72 15.57
CA LYS A 194 2.31 -8.02 16.09
C LYS A 194 1.37 -9.17 15.73
#